data_AF-A0A9J6EEP2-F1
#
_entry.id   AF-A0A9J6EEP2-F1
#
_cell.length_a   1.000
_cell.length_b   1.000
_cell.length_c   1.000
_cell.angle_alpha   90.00
_cell.angle_beta   90.00
_cell.angle_gamma   90.00
#
_symmetry.space_group_name_H-M   'P 1'
#
loop_
_entity.id
_entity.type
_entity.pdbx_description
1 polymer ?
#
loop_
_entity_poly.entity_id
_entity_poly.type
_entity_poly.pdbx_seq_one_letter_code
_entity_poly.pdbx_strand_id
1 'polypeptide(L)'
;MVLDQPEERGLAFIEERWGDPKECRFPLFSFLKPLSLEGMYCVHLIMLLGAAGICTGAFFKQSCLAFLLPYWFIFLLEKSRWNNHTYLYGLIALLLSVTGANRLWY
;
A
#
# COMPACT_ATOMS: atom_id res chain seq x y z
N MET A 1 9.84 -0.54 1.27
CA MET A 1 8.57 0.22 1.14
C MET A 1 8.57 1.12 -0.10
N VAL A 2 9.38 2.19 -0.17
CA VAL A 2 9.36 3.11 -1.34
C VAL A 2 9.74 2.42 -2.66
N LEU A 3 10.83 1.65 -2.68
CA LEU A 3 11.28 0.95 -3.89
C LEU A 3 10.47 -0.31 -4.22
N ASP A 4 9.87 -0.93 -3.20
CA ASP A 4 9.01 -2.12 -3.33
C ASP A 4 7.73 -1.83 -4.13
N GLN A 5 7.24 -0.60 -4.05
CA GLN A 5 6.01 -0.19 -4.73
C GLN A 5 6.06 -0.27 -6.26
N PRO A 6 7.03 0.37 -6.93
CA PRO A 6 7.18 0.26 -8.38
C PRO A 6 7.50 -1.17 -8.83
N GLU A 7 8.36 -1.88 -8.10
CA GLU A 7 8.91 -3.16 -8.53
C GLU A 7 7.98 -4.36 -8.22
N GLU A 8 7.60 -4.55 -6.95
CA GLU A 8 6.85 -5.75 -6.51
C GLU A 8 5.33 -5.50 -6.44
N ARG A 9 4.92 -4.28 -6.07
CA ARG A 9 3.48 -3.90 -6.00
C ARG A 9 2.89 -3.48 -7.33
N GLY A 10 3.71 -3.41 -8.36
CA GLY A 10 3.25 -3.20 -9.73
C GLY A 10 2.75 -1.80 -10.00
N LEU A 11 3.25 -0.77 -9.30
CA LEU A 11 3.03 0.63 -9.73
C LEU A 11 3.58 0.83 -11.16
N ALA A 12 4.70 0.20 -11.54
CA ALA A 12 5.27 0.27 -12.89
C ALA A 12 4.42 -0.45 -13.95
N PHE A 13 3.60 -1.42 -13.55
CA PHE A 13 2.80 -2.27 -14.42
C PHE A 13 1.30 -2.16 -14.07
N ILE A 14 0.83 -0.97 -13.67
CA ILE A 14 -0.56 -0.76 -13.22
C ILE A 14 -1.58 -1.11 -14.29
N GLU A 15 -1.31 -0.76 -15.55
CA GLU A 15 -2.24 -1.03 -16.65
C GLU A 15 -2.44 -2.53 -16.86
N GLU A 16 -1.36 -3.29 -16.81
CA GLU A 16 -1.42 -4.75 -16.90
C GLU A 16 -2.14 -5.34 -15.67
N ARG A 17 -1.86 -4.81 -14.49
CA ARG A 17 -2.39 -5.33 -13.22
C ARG A 17 -3.85 -4.96 -12.95
N TRP A 18 -4.31 -3.79 -13.38
CA TRP A 18 -5.61 -3.25 -13.02
C TRP A 18 -6.50 -2.93 -14.23
N GLY A 19 -5.94 -2.91 -15.44
CA GLY A 19 -6.61 -2.46 -16.66
C GLY A 19 -7.46 -3.53 -17.35
N ASP A 20 -7.19 -4.82 -17.14
CA ASP A 20 -8.04 -5.89 -17.71
C ASP A 20 -9.24 -6.21 -16.79
N PRO A 21 -10.48 -5.92 -17.21
CA PRO A 21 -11.68 -6.27 -16.45
C PRO A 21 -11.99 -7.78 -16.44
N LYS A 22 -11.37 -8.57 -17.32
CA LYS A 22 -11.57 -10.03 -17.42
C LYS A 22 -10.61 -10.82 -16.54
N GLU A 23 -9.63 -10.16 -15.91
CA GLU A 23 -8.68 -10.81 -15.04
C GLU A 23 -9.38 -11.46 -13.84
N CYS A 24 -9.07 -12.73 -13.57
CA CYS A 24 -9.65 -13.45 -12.44
C CYS A 24 -8.92 -13.06 -11.15
N ARG A 25 -9.57 -12.26 -10.30
CA ARG A 25 -9.04 -11.86 -8.99
C ARG A 25 -9.67 -12.62 -7.85
N PHE A 26 -8.87 -12.86 -6.81
CA PHE A 26 -9.27 -13.55 -5.59
C PHE A 26 -9.16 -12.61 -4.38
N PRO A 27 -10.11 -11.69 -4.20
CA PRO A 27 -10.13 -10.84 -3.01
C PRO A 27 -10.45 -11.68 -1.76
N LEU A 28 -9.94 -11.26 -0.60
CA LEU A 28 -10.27 -11.92 0.65
C LEU A 28 -11.76 -11.79 1.00
N PHE A 29 -12.32 -10.61 0.71
CA PHE A 29 -13.73 -10.31 0.92
C PHE A 29 -14.42 -10.11 -0.42
N SER A 30 -15.57 -10.74 -0.62
CA SER A 30 -16.33 -10.68 -1.88
C SER A 30 -16.85 -9.29 -2.25
N PHE A 31 -16.95 -8.38 -1.28
CA PHE A 31 -17.34 -6.99 -1.52
C PHE A 31 -16.17 -6.10 -1.97
N LEU A 32 -14.92 -6.52 -1.77
CA LEU A 32 -13.77 -5.75 -2.22
C LEU A 32 -13.63 -5.90 -3.73
N LYS A 33 -13.66 -4.76 -4.40
CA LYS A 33 -13.45 -4.66 -5.84
C LYS A 33 -12.36 -3.61 -6.11
N PRO A 34 -11.58 -3.80 -7.17
CA PRO A 34 -10.67 -2.76 -7.66
C PRO A 34 -11.47 -1.49 -7.96
N LEU A 35 -10.84 -0.33 -7.77
CA LEU A 35 -11.36 0.92 -8.30
C LEU A 35 -11.17 0.96 -9.83
N SER A 36 -11.65 2.03 -10.47
CA SER A 36 -11.24 2.33 -11.85
C SER A 36 -9.72 2.39 -11.96
N LEU A 37 -9.17 2.19 -13.16
CA LEU A 37 -7.74 2.22 -13.40
C LEU A 37 -7.10 3.51 -12.86
N GLU A 38 -7.72 4.66 -13.12
CA GLU A 38 -7.30 5.97 -12.59
C GLU A 38 -7.33 6.01 -11.05
N GLY A 39 -8.37 5.43 -10.44
CA GLY A 39 -8.45 5.31 -8.98
C GLY A 39 -7.32 4.46 -8.40
N MET A 40 -6.93 3.37 -9.09
CA MET A 40 -5.81 2.55 -8.69
C MET A 40 -4.46 3.29 -8.81
N TYR A 41 -4.29 4.16 -9.81
CA TYR A 41 -3.14 5.08 -9.86
C TYR A 41 -3.11 6.00 -8.64
N CYS A 42 -4.24 6.63 -8.29
CA CYS A 42 -4.34 7.49 -7.11
C CYS A 42 -3.99 6.73 -5.81
N VAL A 43 -4.50 5.52 -5.63
CA VAL A 43 -4.20 4.67 -4.47
C VAL A 43 -2.70 4.40 -4.35
N HIS A 44 -2.03 4.01 -5.44
CA HIS A 44 -0.59 3.74 -5.42
C HIS A 44 0.23 5.02 -5.21
N LEU A 45 -0.19 6.15 -5.77
CA LEU A 45 0.48 7.44 -5.59
C LEU A 45 0.39 7.92 -4.14
N ILE A 46 -0.79 7.81 -3.50
CA ILE A 46 -0.95 8.13 -2.07
C ILE A 46 -0.05 7.24 -1.23
N MET A 47 -0.01 5.94 -1.53
CA MET A 47 0.86 5.00 -0.84
C MET A 47 2.35 5.36 -1.01
N LEU A 48 2.77 5.78 -2.22
CA LEU A 48 4.15 6.17 -2.50
C LEU A 48 4.56 7.44 -1.74
N LEU A 49 3.67 8.45 -1.74
CA LEU A 49 3.88 9.67 -0.97
C LEU A 49 3.91 9.39 0.53
N GLY A 50 3.05 8.49 1.03
CA GLY A 50 3.09 8.03 2.41
C GLY A 50 4.43 7.38 2.76
N ALA A 51 4.93 6.47 1.92
CA ALA A 51 6.23 5.84 2.10
C ALA A 51 7.39 6.84 2.09
N ALA A 52 7.37 7.83 1.20
CA ALA A 52 8.38 8.91 1.16
C ALA A 52 8.29 9.82 2.39
N GLY A 53 7.08 10.13 2.85
CA GLY A 53 6.84 10.89 4.08
C GLY A 53 7.32 10.18 5.34
N ILE A 54 7.13 8.85 5.43
CA ILE A 54 7.69 8.02 6.51
C ILE A 54 9.22 8.06 6.45
N CYS A 55 9.81 7.94 5.26
CA CYS A 55 11.26 7.94 5.07
C CYS A 55 11.92 9.27 5.49
N THR A 56 11.25 10.39 5.26
CA THR A 56 11.75 11.74 5.61
C THR A 56 11.33 12.19 7.00
N GLY A 57 10.38 11.51 7.65
CA GLY A 57 9.80 11.89 8.93
C GLY A 57 8.78 13.03 8.86
N ALA A 58 8.44 13.54 7.67
CA ALA A 58 7.48 14.62 7.48
C ALA A 58 6.05 14.14 7.77
N PHE A 59 5.30 14.93 8.56
CA PHE A 59 3.92 14.62 8.96
C PHE A 59 3.72 13.14 9.34
N PHE A 60 4.64 12.61 10.16
CA PHE A 60 4.87 11.17 10.29
C PHE A 60 3.61 10.32 10.49
N LYS A 61 2.69 10.75 11.35
CA LYS A 61 1.43 10.01 11.58
C LYS A 61 0.54 9.99 10.34
N GLN A 62 0.38 11.14 9.69
CA GLN A 62 -0.38 11.26 8.45
C GLN A 62 0.27 10.44 7.33
N SER A 63 1.60 10.48 7.22
CA SER A 63 2.37 9.68 6.26
C SER A 63 2.22 8.18 6.50
N CYS A 64 2.21 7.75 7.78
CA CYS A 64 1.90 6.37 8.15
C CYS A 64 0.50 5.97 7.71
N LEU A 65 -0.52 6.79 7.96
CA LEU A 65 -1.89 6.49 7.54
C LEU A 65 -2.04 6.47 6.01
N ALA A 66 -1.39 7.41 5.32
CA ALA A 66 -1.36 7.49 3.86
C ALA A 66 -0.70 6.27 3.22
N PHE A 67 0.25 5.62 3.90
CA PHE A 67 0.79 4.33 3.45
C PHE A 67 -0.10 3.16 3.88
N LEU A 68 -0.49 3.11 5.16
CA LEU A 68 -1.14 1.96 5.80
C LEU A 68 -2.49 1.62 5.16
N LEU A 69 -3.36 2.61 4.97
CA LEU A 69 -4.72 2.40 4.47
C LEU A 69 -4.74 1.81 3.04
N PRO A 70 -4.09 2.44 2.03
CA PRO A 70 -4.05 1.87 0.68
C PRO A 70 -3.27 0.56 0.64
N TYR A 71 -2.24 0.38 1.48
CA TYR A 71 -1.48 -0.86 1.53
C TYR A 71 -2.35 -2.05 1.94
N TRP A 72 -3.09 -1.93 3.04
CA TRP A 72 -4.01 -2.98 3.49
C TRP A 72 -5.17 -3.19 2.52
N PHE A 73 -5.66 -2.12 1.88
CA PHE A 73 -6.66 -2.25 0.82
C PHE A 73 -6.15 -3.13 -0.33
N ILE A 74 -4.98 -2.83 -0.90
CA ILE A 74 -4.39 -3.62 -2.00
C ILE A 74 -4.09 -5.06 -1.54
N PHE A 75 -3.52 -5.21 -0.33
CA PHE A 75 -3.22 -6.53 0.23
C PHE A 75 -4.47 -7.41 0.33
N LEU A 76 -5.58 -6.87 0.82
CA LEU A 76 -6.84 -7.62 0.95
C LEU A 76 -7.52 -7.90 -0.39
N LEU A 77 -7.23 -7.08 -1.41
CA LEU A 77 -7.81 -7.20 -2.75
C LEU A 77 -7.23 -8.37 -3.57
N GLU A 78 -5.99 -8.81 -3.29
CA GLU A 78 -5.30 -9.84 -4.06
C GLU A 78 -4.65 -10.93 -3.19
N LYS A 79 -5.46 -11.93 -2.79
CA LYS A 79 -4.99 -13.07 -1.99
C LYS A 79 -3.95 -13.93 -2.69
N SER A 80 -3.98 -13.98 -4.02
CA SER A 80 -3.07 -14.79 -4.84
C SER A 80 -1.60 -14.39 -4.70
N ARG A 81 -1.30 -13.19 -4.19
CA ARG A 81 0.06 -12.63 -4.10
C ARG A 81 0.51 -12.39 -2.66
N TRP A 82 -0.16 -13.00 -1.69
CA TRP A 82 0.25 -12.93 -0.29
C TRP A 82 1.58 -13.64 -0.08
N ASN A 83 2.52 -12.93 0.52
CA ASN A 83 3.78 -13.49 1.00
C ASN A 83 4.17 -12.87 2.36
N ASN A 84 5.08 -13.51 3.09
CA ASN A 84 5.48 -13.05 4.44
C ASN A 84 6.11 -11.65 4.42
N HIS A 85 6.82 -11.31 3.35
CA HIS A 85 7.45 -10.01 3.17
C HIS A 85 6.41 -8.90 2.98
N THR A 86 5.35 -9.16 2.21
CA THR A 86 4.19 -8.28 2.06
C THR A 86 3.47 -8.08 3.41
N TYR A 87 3.23 -9.16 4.14
CA TYR A 87 2.53 -9.10 5.41
C TYR A 87 3.31 -8.30 6.46
N LEU A 88 4.63 -8.51 6.52
CA LEU A 88 5.53 -7.79 7.41
C LEU A 88 5.47 -6.27 7.19
N TYR A 89 5.38 -5.81 5.94
CA TYR A 89 5.28 -4.37 5.65
C TYR A 89 3.98 -3.76 6.18
N GLY A 90 2.86 -4.46 6.08
CA GLY A 90 1.59 -4.04 6.67
C GLY A 90 1.67 -3.91 8.20
N LEU A 91 2.32 -4.88 8.86
CA LEU A 91 2.55 -4.86 10.30
C LEU A 91 3.49 -3.73 10.75
N ILE A 92 4.59 -3.51 10.03
CA ILE A 92 5.53 -2.41 10.33
C ILE A 92 4.82 -1.07 10.16
N ALA A 93 4.06 -0.88 9.08
CA ALA A 93 3.29 0.35 8.88
C ALA A 93 2.30 0.59 10.03
N LEU A 94 1.63 -0.47 10.51
CA LEU A 94 0.72 -0.37 11.65
C LEU A 94 1.47 0.03 12.92
N LEU A 95 2.60 -0.60 13.21
CA LEU A 95 3.45 -0.26 14.34
C LEU A 95 3.92 1.20 14.29
N LEU A 96 4.42 1.67 13.14
CA LEU A 96 4.84 3.05 12.95
C LEU A 96 3.69 4.05 13.13
N SER A 97 2.47 3.69 12.72
CA SER A 97 1.30 4.57 12.87
C SER A 97 0.88 4.82 14.32
N VAL A 98 1.08 3.84 15.20
CA VAL A 98 0.69 3.93 16.62
C VAL A 98 1.85 4.46 17.48
N THR A 99 3.09 4.23 17.06
CA THR A 99 4.28 4.65 17.80
C THR A 99 4.69 6.09 17.48
N GLY A 100 5.45 6.70 18.40
CA GLY A 100 6.09 8.01 18.20
C GLY A 100 7.47 7.89 17.56
N ALA A 101 7.67 6.98 16.60
CA ALA A 101 8.99 6.65 16.05
C ALA A 101 9.69 7.81 15.32
N ASN A 102 8.98 8.92 15.08
CA ASN A 102 9.55 10.16 14.57
C ASN A 102 10.19 11.06 15.64
N ARG A 103 9.99 10.76 16.93
CA ARG A 103 10.54 11.53 18.03
C ARG A 103 11.82 10.86 18.48
N LEU A 104 12.93 11.60 18.45
CA LEU A 104 14.20 11.10 18.93
C LEU A 104 14.11 10.95 20.46
N TRP A 105 13.89 12.02 21.21
CA TRP A 105 13.82 12.02 22.69
C TRP A 105 12.47 12.60 23.17
N TYR A 106 11.96 12.11 24.30
CA TYR A 106 10.76 12.63 24.98
C TYR A 106 10.95 14.07 25.45
#